data_AF-A0AAP3A5M9-F1
#
_entry.id   AF-A0AAP3A5M9-F1
#
_cell.length_a   1.000
_cell.length_b   1.000
_cell.length_c   1.000
_cell.angle_alpha   90.00
_cell.angle_beta   90.00
_cell.angle_gamma   90.00
#
_symmetry.space_group_name_H-M   'P 1'
#
loop_
_entity.id
_entity.type
_entity.pdbx_description
1 polymer ?
#
loop_
_entity_poly.entity_id
_entity_poly.type
_entity_poly.pdbx_seq_one_letter_code
_entity_poly.pdbx_strand_id
1 'polypeptide(L)'
;WTANKGFREKLARSVDVYFSYFERLAALENEMIIFTSPDLKPRVEAIRNGKPTTVIVIDIKKKFRYIRSRIEKIQKDESFTNRLEPRQLKNPEYWSPEYVLVCNLKAYFVNKAINMGLVKTPLVAWIDFGYCRKPNVTRGLKI
;
A
#
# COMPACT_ATOMS: atom_id res chain seq x y z
N TRP A 1 -7.71 -10.81 -1.76
CA TRP A 1 -9.09 -10.28 -1.76
C TRP A 1 -9.77 -10.87 -2.97
N THR A 2 -10.63 -11.88 -2.84
CA THR A 2 -11.31 -12.50 -3.99
C THR A 2 -12.75 -12.77 -3.60
N ALA A 3 -13.67 -12.63 -4.57
CA ALA A 3 -15.10 -12.83 -4.37
C ALA A 3 -15.43 -14.24 -3.84
N ASN A 4 -14.62 -15.23 -4.23
CA ASN A 4 -14.75 -16.64 -3.84
C ASN A 4 -14.52 -16.91 -2.34
N LYS A 5 -14.16 -15.88 -1.55
CA LYS A 5 -14.06 -15.96 -0.07
C LYS A 5 -15.16 -15.13 0.64
N GLY A 6 -16.24 -14.78 -0.05
CA GLY A 6 -17.38 -14.02 0.50
C GLY A 6 -17.18 -12.49 0.55
N PHE A 7 -16.09 -11.99 -0.04
CA PHE A 7 -15.79 -10.55 -0.07
C PHE A 7 -16.42 -9.87 -1.30
N ARG A 8 -16.80 -8.59 -1.17
CA ARG A 8 -17.36 -7.83 -2.30
C ARG A 8 -16.41 -7.89 -3.51
N GLU A 9 -16.92 -8.19 -4.71
CA GLU A 9 -16.12 -8.26 -5.95
C GLU A 9 -15.26 -7.00 -6.17
N LYS A 10 -15.78 -5.82 -5.82
CA LYS A 10 -15.07 -4.53 -5.90
C LYS A 10 -13.80 -4.44 -5.04
N LEU A 11 -13.63 -5.33 -4.07
CA LEU A 11 -12.43 -5.45 -3.23
C LEU A 11 -11.39 -6.38 -3.84
N ALA A 12 -11.78 -7.22 -4.80
CA ALA A 12 -10.87 -8.15 -5.45
C ALA A 12 -10.04 -7.44 -6.52
N ARG A 13 -8.78 -7.15 -6.20
CA ARG A 13 -7.79 -6.70 -7.17
C ARG A 13 -6.57 -7.61 -7.07
N SER A 14 -6.11 -8.10 -8.21
CA SER A 14 -4.85 -8.83 -8.31
C SER A 14 -3.68 -7.85 -8.16
N VAL A 15 -2.51 -8.40 -7.88
CA VAL A 15 -1.24 -7.66 -7.93
C VAL A 15 -1.06 -7.00 -9.29
N ASP A 16 -1.41 -7.68 -10.39
CA ASP A 16 -1.31 -7.13 -11.75
C ASP A 16 -2.18 -5.91 -11.97
N VAL A 17 -3.40 -5.89 -11.43
CA VAL A 17 -4.26 -4.70 -11.51
C VAL A 17 -3.57 -3.51 -10.82
N TYR A 18 -2.98 -3.72 -9.65
CA TYR A 18 -2.23 -2.68 -8.95
C TYR A 18 -0.99 -2.23 -9.72
N PHE A 19 -0.26 -3.14 -10.35
CA PHE A 19 0.85 -2.77 -11.23
C PHE A 19 0.40 -1.97 -12.45
N SER A 20 -0.74 -2.30 -13.07
CA SER A 20 -1.30 -1.51 -14.17
C SER A 20 -1.67 -0.07 -13.74
N TYR A 21 -2.01 0.13 -12.46
CA TYR A 21 -2.25 1.46 -11.89
C TYR A 21 -0.94 2.17 -11.61
N PHE A 22 0.04 1.45 -11.07
CA PHE A 22 1.37 1.96 -10.79
C PHE A 22 2.11 2.37 -12.06
N GLU A 23 2.01 1.66 -13.17
CA GLU A 23 2.64 2.02 -14.45
C GLU A 23 2.28 3.45 -14.89
N ARG A 24 1.04 3.89 -14.64
CA ARG A 24 0.61 5.27 -14.93
C ARG A 24 1.28 6.30 -14.02
N LEU A 25 1.49 5.95 -12.75
CA LEU A 25 2.21 6.81 -11.81
C LEU A 25 3.71 6.83 -12.14
N ALA A 26 4.29 5.65 -12.40
CA ALA A 26 5.69 5.42 -12.70
C ALA A 26 6.17 6.08 -13.98
N ALA A 27 5.24 6.49 -14.85
CA ALA A 27 5.51 7.32 -16.02
C ALA A 27 6.14 8.66 -15.63
N LEU A 28 5.82 9.26 -14.47
CA LEU A 28 6.38 10.55 -14.05
C LEU A 28 7.91 10.51 -13.87
N GLU A 29 8.64 11.53 -14.29
CA GLU A 29 10.12 11.60 -14.11
C GLU A 29 10.56 12.01 -12.69
N ASN A 30 9.61 12.24 -11.78
CA ASN A 30 9.92 12.60 -10.40
C ASN A 30 10.79 11.54 -9.71
N GLU A 31 11.63 12.00 -8.78
CA GLU A 31 12.31 11.10 -7.84
C GLU A 31 11.27 10.34 -7.01
N MET A 32 11.39 9.01 -6.98
CA MET A 32 10.47 8.14 -6.25
C MET A 32 11.20 7.28 -5.23
N ILE A 33 10.68 7.25 -4.01
CA ILE A 33 11.08 6.29 -2.97
C ILE A 33 9.95 5.29 -2.81
N ILE A 34 10.18 4.05 -3.22
CA ILE A 34 9.12 3.03 -3.30
C ILE A 34 9.38 1.96 -2.25
N PHE A 35 8.45 1.83 -1.30
CA PHE A 35 8.44 0.71 -0.35
C PHE A 35 7.67 -0.47 -0.94
N THR A 36 8.28 -1.65 -0.94
CA THR A 36 7.65 -2.86 -1.50
C THR A 36 8.10 -4.12 -0.77
N SER A 37 7.41 -5.24 -1.02
CA SER A 37 7.81 -6.55 -0.51
C SER A 37 8.93 -7.17 -1.36
N PRO A 38 9.74 -8.11 -0.81
CA PRO A 38 10.89 -8.67 -1.50
C PRO A 38 10.55 -9.28 -2.88
N ASP A 39 9.41 -9.96 -2.98
CA ASP A 39 8.91 -10.63 -4.18
C ASP A 39 8.51 -9.66 -5.31
N LEU A 40 8.16 -8.42 -4.97
CA LEU A 40 7.70 -7.43 -5.94
C LEU A 40 8.79 -6.45 -6.38
N LYS A 41 9.94 -6.43 -5.69
CA LYS A 41 11.06 -5.52 -5.99
C LYS A 41 11.50 -5.59 -7.47
N PRO A 42 11.78 -6.78 -8.06
CA PRO A 42 12.29 -6.85 -9.42
C PRO A 42 11.33 -6.21 -10.44
N ARG A 43 10.03 -6.37 -10.25
CA ARG A 43 9.01 -5.80 -11.14
C ARG A 43 8.92 -4.27 -11.00
N VAL A 44 9.03 -3.74 -9.78
CA VAL A 44 9.07 -2.30 -9.54
C VAL A 44 10.29 -1.67 -10.21
N GLU A 45 11.47 -2.28 -10.03
CA GLU A 45 12.71 -1.81 -10.65
C GLU A 45 12.66 -1.87 -12.17
N ALA A 46 12.09 -2.93 -12.75
CA ALA A 46 11.91 -3.05 -14.20
C ALA A 46 11.03 -1.93 -14.77
N ILE A 47 9.92 -1.59 -14.12
CA ILE A 47 8.99 -0.52 -14.57
C ILE A 47 9.65 0.87 -14.47
N ARG A 48 10.52 1.07 -13.49
CA ARG A 48 11.19 2.35 -13.21
C ARG A 48 12.62 2.42 -13.77
N ASN A 49 13.01 1.47 -14.62
CA ASN A 49 14.35 1.39 -15.17
C ASN A 49 14.73 2.71 -15.87
N GLY A 50 15.92 3.24 -15.56
CA GLY A 50 16.41 4.51 -16.11
C GLY A 50 15.83 5.78 -15.46
N LYS A 51 14.88 5.69 -14.52
CA LYS A 51 14.28 6.85 -13.83
C LYS A 51 14.76 6.97 -12.38
N PRO A 52 14.88 8.20 -11.81
CA PRO A 52 15.38 8.40 -10.45
C PRO A 52 14.49 7.70 -9.42
N THR A 53 14.95 6.56 -8.89
CA THR A 53 14.13 5.68 -8.06
C THR A 53 14.98 4.96 -7.03
N THR A 54 14.56 5.03 -5.76
CA THR A 54 15.08 4.18 -4.68
C THR A 54 14.02 3.19 -4.25
N VAL A 55 14.27 1.88 -4.40
CA VAL A 55 13.35 0.83 -3.96
C VAL A 55 13.79 0.25 -2.63
N ILE A 56 12.93 0.35 -1.62
CA ILE A 56 13.18 -0.13 -0.27
C ILE A 56 12.33 -1.37 0.00
N VAL A 57 13.00 -2.48 0.31
CA VAL A 57 12.34 -3.73 0.66
C VAL A 57 11.98 -3.76 2.14
N ILE A 58 10.72 -4.06 2.42
CA ILE A 58 10.23 -4.28 3.78
C ILE A 58 9.16 -5.37 3.80
N ASP A 59 9.48 -6.49 4.45
CA ASP A 59 8.46 -7.48 4.80
C ASP A 59 7.72 -6.99 6.05
N ILE A 60 6.57 -6.33 5.82
CA ILE A 60 5.75 -5.78 6.90
C ILE A 60 5.16 -6.86 7.81
N LYS A 61 4.93 -8.08 7.28
CA LYS A 61 4.35 -9.20 8.05
C LYS A 61 5.38 -9.74 9.04
N LYS A 62 6.65 -9.79 8.63
CA LYS A 62 7.77 -10.19 9.48
C LYS A 62 8.15 -9.07 10.46
N LYS A 63 8.39 -7.86 9.97
CA LYS A 63 8.90 -6.74 10.78
C LYS A 63 7.91 -6.27 11.85
N PHE A 64 6.62 -6.21 11.50
CA PHE A 64 5.58 -5.70 12.40
C PHE A 64 4.66 -6.81 12.91
N ARG A 65 5.20 -8.03 13.07
CA ARG A 65 4.45 -9.21 13.51
C ARG A 65 3.66 -8.95 14.80
N TYR A 66 4.27 -8.28 15.78
CA TYR A 66 3.61 -7.95 17.05
C TYR A 66 2.42 -7.00 16.89
N ILE A 67 2.57 -5.94 16.08
CA ILE A 67 1.46 -5.00 15.82
C ILE A 67 0.35 -5.71 15.05
N ARG A 68 0.73 -6.51 14.04
CA ARG A 68 -0.19 -7.35 13.27
C ARG A 68 -1.00 -8.29 14.16
N SER A 69 -0.36 -9.00 15.09
CA SER A 69 -1.05 -9.92 15.99
C SER A 69 -1.99 -9.19 16.96
N ARG A 70 -1.63 -7.97 17.37
CA ARG A 70 -2.52 -7.12 18.18
C ARG A 70 -3.76 -6.68 17.41
N ILE A 71 -3.59 -6.26 16.16
CA ILE A 71 -4.72 -5.91 15.28
C ILE A 71 -5.64 -7.12 15.12
N GLU A 72 -5.05 -8.29 14.82
CA GLU A 72 -5.80 -9.54 14.65
C GLU A 72 -6.57 -9.93 15.92
N LYS A 73 -5.97 -9.75 17.11
CA LYS A 73 -6.65 -10.01 18.38
C LYS A 73 -7.90 -9.13 18.55
N ILE A 74 -7.82 -7.85 18.19
CA ILE A 74 -8.98 -6.94 18.26
C ILE A 74 -10.03 -7.33 17.23
N GLN A 75 -9.64 -7.66 16.00
CA GLN A 75 -10.56 -8.06 14.94
C GLN A 75 -11.32 -9.37 15.24
N LYS A 76 -10.78 -10.21 16.14
CA LYS A 76 -11.42 -11.46 16.61
C LYS A 76 -12.13 -11.33 17.96
N ASP A 77 -12.10 -10.16 18.58
CA ASP A 77 -12.74 -9.93 19.88
C ASP A 77 -14.25 -9.76 19.70
N GLU A 78 -15.03 -10.72 20.19
CA GLU A 78 -16.50 -10.71 20.09
C GLU A 78 -17.12 -9.48 20.74
N SER A 79 -16.53 -8.98 21.83
CA SER A 79 -17.04 -7.78 22.52
C SER A 79 -16.89 -6.53 21.64
N PHE A 80 -15.88 -6.52 20.77
CA PHE A 80 -15.68 -5.48 19.77
C PHE A 80 -16.60 -5.70 18.56
N THR A 81 -16.59 -6.90 17.97
CA THR A 81 -17.34 -7.16 16.72
C THR A 81 -18.85 -7.08 16.91
N ASN A 82 -19.38 -7.46 18.08
CA ASN A 82 -20.81 -7.40 18.37
C ASN A 82 -21.33 -5.97 18.54
N ARG A 83 -20.44 -4.98 18.69
CA ARG A 83 -20.81 -3.55 18.74
C ARG A 83 -20.85 -2.90 17.36
N LEU A 84 -20.47 -3.62 16.31
CA LEU A 84 -20.42 -3.11 14.94
C LEU A 84 -21.71 -3.43 14.20
N GLU A 85 -22.11 -2.55 13.29
CA GLU A 85 -23.21 -2.82 12.38
C GLU A 85 -22.83 -4.00 11.44
N PRO A 86 -23.68 -5.05 11.29
CA PRO A 86 -23.28 -6.28 10.61
C PRO A 86 -22.77 -6.11 9.17
N ARG A 87 -23.22 -5.10 8.42
CA ARG A 87 -22.71 -4.85 7.05
C ARG A 87 -21.28 -4.32 7.06
N GLN A 88 -20.83 -3.69 8.15
CA GLN A 88 -19.45 -3.21 8.31
C GLN A 88 -18.45 -4.35 8.38
N LEU A 89 -18.82 -5.50 8.96
CA LEU A 89 -17.95 -6.67 9.11
C LEU A 89 -17.45 -7.23 7.76
N LYS A 90 -18.03 -6.80 6.63
CA LYS A 90 -17.56 -7.14 5.28
C LYS A 90 -16.35 -6.31 4.83
N ASN A 91 -16.02 -5.22 5.53
CA ASN A 91 -14.97 -4.29 5.16
C ASN A 91 -13.59 -4.73 5.69
N PRO A 92 -12.52 -4.55 4.90
CA PRO A 92 -11.13 -4.91 5.23
C PRO A 92 -10.69 -4.63 6.67
N GLU A 93 -11.14 -3.50 7.20
CA GLU A 93 -10.78 -2.92 8.47
C GLU A 93 -11.11 -3.85 9.65
N TYR A 94 -12.08 -4.76 9.47
CA TYR A 94 -12.59 -5.61 10.54
C TYR A 94 -12.16 -7.08 10.44
N TRP A 95 -11.49 -7.49 9.36
CA TRP A 95 -11.11 -8.90 9.17
C TRP A 95 -9.71 -9.11 8.56
N SER A 96 -9.08 -8.08 8.01
CA SER A 96 -7.72 -8.17 7.48
C SER A 96 -6.74 -7.41 8.36
N PRO A 97 -5.88 -8.11 9.12
CA PRO A 97 -4.89 -7.45 9.94
C PRO A 97 -3.82 -6.78 9.07
N GLU A 98 -3.52 -7.32 7.88
CA GLU A 98 -2.55 -6.74 6.95
C GLU A 98 -3.03 -5.40 6.38
N TYR A 99 -4.33 -5.25 6.08
CA TYR A 99 -4.88 -4.01 5.56
C TYR A 99 -4.80 -2.89 6.60
N VAL A 100 -5.26 -3.16 7.83
CA VAL A 100 -5.18 -2.18 8.92
C VAL A 100 -3.72 -1.83 9.22
N LEU A 101 -2.84 -2.84 9.19
CA LEU A 101 -1.41 -2.63 9.39
C LEU A 101 -0.83 -1.68 8.33
N VAL A 102 -1.05 -1.92 7.03
CA VAL A 102 -0.47 -1.06 5.98
C VAL A 102 -1.02 0.37 6.06
N CYS A 103 -2.31 0.54 6.39
CA CYS A 103 -2.91 1.85 6.62
C CYS A 103 -2.24 2.59 7.77
N ASN A 104 -1.93 1.90 8.87
CA ASN A 104 -1.22 2.48 10.02
C ASN A 104 0.25 2.79 9.74
N LEU A 105 0.87 2.13 8.75
CA LEU A 105 2.29 2.30 8.42
C LEU A 105 2.60 3.44 7.45
N LYS A 106 1.59 4.16 6.91
CA LYS A 106 1.81 5.26 5.95
C LYS A 106 2.78 6.32 6.49
N ALA A 107 2.52 6.81 7.70
CA ALA A 107 3.39 7.78 8.37
C ALA A 107 4.78 7.20 8.69
N TYR A 108 4.85 5.91 9.04
CA TYR A 108 6.13 5.22 9.29
C TYR A 108 7.02 5.22 8.04
N PHE A 109 6.47 4.94 6.87
CA PHE A 109 7.26 4.91 5.62
C PHE A 109 7.81 6.29 5.26
N VAL A 110 6.98 7.34 5.37
CA VAL A 110 7.42 8.72 5.14
C VAL A 110 8.52 9.11 6.11
N ASN A 111 8.32 8.89 7.41
CA ASN A 111 9.31 9.21 8.43
C ASN A 111 10.61 8.43 8.24
N LYS A 112 10.52 7.14 7.86
CA LYS A 112 11.69 6.31 7.55
C LYS A 112 12.49 6.86 6.37
N ALA A 113 11.83 7.28 5.29
CA ALA A 113 12.50 7.85 4.12
C ALA A 113 13.25 9.15 4.47
N ILE A 114 12.63 10.02 5.26
CA ILE A 114 13.23 11.26 5.76
C ILE A 114 14.46 10.95 6.62
N ASN A 115 14.33 10.08 7.62
CA ASN A 115 15.41 9.74 8.54
C ASN A 115 16.57 8.98 7.88
N MET A 116 16.32 8.32 6.74
CA MET A 116 17.38 7.73 5.90
C MET A 116 18.08 8.78 5.03
N GLY A 117 17.67 10.05 5.09
CA GLY A 117 18.23 11.13 4.29
C GLY A 117 17.88 11.01 2.80
N LEU A 118 16.84 10.26 2.43
CA LEU A 118 16.46 10.05 1.02
C LEU A 118 15.61 11.20 0.47
N VAL A 119 14.88 11.91 1.34
CA VAL A 119 14.10 13.09 0.94
C VAL A 119 15.03 14.30 0.85
N LYS A 120 15.23 14.83 -0.36
CA LYS A 120 16.15 15.96 -0.63
C LYS A 120 15.44 17.32 -0.77
N THR A 121 14.12 17.32 -0.76
CA THR A 121 13.29 18.51 -0.95
C THR A 121 12.53 18.87 0.32
N PRO A 122 12.16 20.15 0.53
CA PRO A 122 11.31 20.55 1.65
C PRO A 122 9.91 19.93 1.63
N LEU A 123 9.46 19.44 0.47
CA LEU A 123 8.14 18.88 0.26
C LEU A 123 8.24 17.46 -0.30
N VAL A 124 7.49 16.52 0.30
CA VAL A 124 7.33 15.14 -0.16
C VAL A 124 5.85 14.75 -0.03
N ALA A 125 5.36 13.94 -0.97
CA ALA A 125 3.99 13.43 -0.96
C ALA A 125 3.99 11.90 -0.84
N TRP A 126 3.11 11.36 0.00
CA TRP A 126 2.78 9.94 0.00
C TRP A 126 1.72 9.65 -1.07
N ILE A 127 1.95 8.64 -1.90
CA ILE A 127 1.00 8.20 -2.93
C ILE A 127 0.78 6.69 -2.77
N ASP A 128 -0.48 6.27 -2.66
CA ASP A 128 -0.83 4.85 -2.63
C ASP A 128 -0.54 4.21 -4.00
N PHE A 129 0.04 3.00 -4.02
CA PHE A 129 0.46 2.30 -5.24
C PHE A 129 -0.67 2.14 -6.30
N GLY A 130 -1.92 2.05 -5.85
CA GLY A 130 -3.11 1.94 -6.71
C GLY A 130 -3.86 3.25 -6.96
N TYR A 131 -3.25 4.41 -6.75
CA TYR A 131 -3.90 5.72 -6.84
C TYR A 131 -4.23 6.11 -8.31
N CYS A 132 -3.29 5.93 -9.24
CA CYS A 132 -3.43 6.33 -10.64
C CYS A 132 -4.23 5.31 -11.47
N ARG A 133 -5.54 5.19 -11.20
CA ARG A 133 -6.43 4.22 -11.86
C ARG A 133 -6.80 4.58 -13.29
N LYS A 134 -6.75 5.87 -13.65
CA LYS A 134 -7.12 6.39 -14.97
C LYS A 134 -6.01 7.29 -15.51
N PRO A 135 -5.80 7.38 -16.83
CA PRO A 135 -4.76 8.22 -17.42
C PRO A 135 -4.88 9.71 -17.08
N ASN A 136 -6.11 10.19 -16.84
CA ASN A 136 -6.34 11.60 -16.54
C ASN A 136 -5.87 12.02 -15.14
N VAL A 137 -5.53 11.08 -14.25
CA VAL A 137 -5.05 11.40 -12.89
C VAL A 137 -3.70 12.11 -12.91
N THR A 138 -2.85 11.82 -13.90
CA THR A 138 -1.53 12.46 -14.09
C THR A 138 -1.54 13.51 -15.19
N ARG A 139 -2.73 13.89 -15.70
CA ARG A 139 -2.85 14.86 -16.81
C ARG A 139 -2.26 16.22 -16.39
N GLY A 140 -1.41 16.77 -17.25
CA GLY A 140 -0.75 18.06 -17.02
C GLY A 140 0.52 17.98 -16.16
N LEU A 141 0.89 16.78 -15.69
CA LEU A 141 2.19 16.54 -15.06
C LEU A 141 3.22 16.17 -16.13
N LYS A 142 4.48 16.53 -15.88
CA LYS A 142 5.59 16.17 -16.76
C LYS A 142 5.86 14.66 -16.64
N ILE A 143 5.74 13.96 -17.77
CA ILE A 143 6.04 12.55 -17.97
C ILE A 143 7.40 12.44 -18.65
#